data_AF-A0A0M2KBR1-F1
#
_entry.id   AF-A0A0M2KBR1-F1
#
_cell.length_a   1.000
_cell.length_b   1.000
_cell.length_c   1.000
_cell.angle_alpha   90.00
_cell.angle_beta   90.00
_cell.angle_gamma   90.00
#
_symmetry.space_group_name_H-M   'P 1'
#
loop_
_entity.id
_entity.type
_entity.pdbx_description
1 polymer ?
#
loop_
_entity_poly.entity_id
_entity_poly.type
_entity_poly.pdbx_seq_one_letter_code
_entity_poly.pdbx_strand_id
1 'polypeptide(L)'
;LFVMNFAGDIDDFTLPLMAWLWHNQPCLLLNPDKNRDIKFTTLINNDDTADILFEMPLRERVKVSLDEDGIPRAEHLPEPRPRIPSADGDWSTVFDDATWEAA
;
A
#
# COMPACT_ATOMS: atom_id res chain seq x y z
N LEU A 1 -4.83 -0.21 8.63
CA LEU A 1 -3.73 -1.07 9.11
C LEU A 1 -3.35 -0.62 10.50
N PHE A 2 -3.34 -1.52 11.46
CA PHE A 2 -3.11 -1.20 12.88
C PHE A 2 -1.97 -2.07 13.41
N VAL A 3 -0.98 -1.44 14.03
CA VAL A 3 0.20 -2.08 14.63
C VAL A 3 0.24 -1.68 16.10
N MET A 4 0.41 -2.67 16.98
CA MET A 4 0.40 -2.45 18.42
C MET A 4 1.81 -2.62 19.01
N ASN A 5 2.14 -1.82 20.03
CA ASN A 5 3.40 -1.88 20.77
C ASN A 5 4.63 -1.91 19.87
N PHE A 6 4.66 -1.07 18.85
CA PHE A 6 5.77 -0.98 17.92
C PHE A 6 6.95 -0.28 18.59
N ALA A 7 8.11 -0.94 18.59
CA ALA A 7 9.35 -0.49 19.23
C ALA A 7 10.50 -0.22 18.24
N GLY A 8 10.23 -0.36 16.93
CA GLY A 8 11.22 -0.21 15.87
C GLY A 8 11.29 1.20 15.29
N ASP A 9 12.08 1.36 14.23
CA ASP A 9 12.06 2.59 13.45
C ASP A 9 10.76 2.66 12.63
N ILE A 10 10.16 3.83 12.54
CA ILE A 10 8.96 4.05 11.72
C ILE A 10 9.25 3.75 10.24
N ASP A 11 10.50 3.88 9.80
CA ASP A 11 10.94 3.60 8.44
C ASP A 11 10.78 2.11 8.07
N ASP A 12 11.00 1.21 9.03
CA ASP A 12 10.84 -0.25 8.84
C ASP A 12 9.43 -0.64 8.40
N PHE A 13 8.45 0.21 8.73
CA PHE A 13 7.05 0.00 8.39
C PHE A 13 6.59 0.87 7.22
N THR A 14 6.97 2.15 7.21
CA THR A 14 6.49 3.10 6.21
C THR A 14 7.03 2.81 4.82
N LEU A 15 8.30 2.39 4.70
CA LEU A 15 8.91 2.11 3.40
C LEU A 15 8.23 0.93 2.68
N PRO A 16 8.03 -0.26 3.29
CA PRO A 16 7.30 -1.35 2.65
C PRO A 16 5.85 -0.98 2.31
N LEU A 17 5.18 -0.20 3.16
CA LEU A 17 3.82 0.26 2.91
C LEU A 17 3.75 1.18 1.68
N MET A 18 4.68 2.12 1.57
CA MET A 18 4.76 3.00 0.40
C MET A 18 5.10 2.21 -0.87
N ALA A 19 5.98 1.21 -0.80
CA ALA A 19 6.27 0.29 -1.91
C ALA A 19 5.01 -0.40 -2.41
N TRP A 20 4.25 -0.96 -1.47
CA TRP A 20 3.02 -1.69 -1.76
C TRP A 20 1.97 -0.75 -2.35
N LEU A 21 1.82 0.46 -1.80
CA LEU A 21 0.90 1.47 -2.31
C LEU A 21 1.28 1.95 -3.71
N TRP A 22 2.57 2.14 -4.00
CA TRP A 22 3.04 2.50 -5.32
C TRP A 22 2.68 1.41 -6.35
N HIS A 23 2.86 0.13 -5.99
CA HIS A 23 2.55 -0.98 -6.88
C HIS A 23 1.04 -1.18 -7.11
N ASN A 24 0.25 -1.14 -6.03
CA ASN A 24 -1.16 -1.57 -6.06
C ASN A 24 -2.14 -0.40 -6.14
N GLN A 25 -1.83 0.75 -5.52
CA GLN A 25 -2.72 1.91 -5.42
C GLN A 25 -1.98 3.22 -5.73
N PRO A 26 -1.28 3.34 -6.88
CA PRO A 26 -0.45 4.52 -7.17
C PRO A 26 -1.24 5.82 -7.18
N CYS A 27 -2.54 5.76 -7.49
CA CYS A 27 -3.44 6.91 -7.41
C CYS A 27 -3.53 7.54 -6.02
N LEU A 28 -3.32 6.78 -4.93
CA LEU A 28 -3.32 7.31 -3.58
C LEU A 28 -2.04 8.09 -3.27
N LEU A 29 -0.92 7.80 -3.94
CA LEU A 29 0.33 8.53 -3.73
C LEU A 29 0.48 9.71 -4.70
N LEU A 30 0.14 9.50 -5.97
CA LEU A 30 0.47 10.41 -7.06
C LEU A 30 -0.59 11.48 -7.35
N ASN A 31 -1.82 11.31 -6.83
CA ASN A 31 -2.88 12.30 -7.01
C ASN A 31 -2.94 13.25 -5.80
N PRO A 32 -2.69 14.56 -5.97
CA PRO A 32 -2.70 15.54 -4.88
C PRO A 32 -4.02 15.67 -4.12
N ASP A 33 -5.14 15.31 -4.73
CA ASP A 33 -6.44 15.33 -4.07
C ASP A 33 -6.63 14.09 -3.19
N LYS A 34 -6.15 12.93 -3.65
CA LYS A 34 -6.31 11.64 -2.95
C LYS A 34 -5.21 11.35 -1.95
N ASN A 35 -4.02 11.94 -2.08
CA ASN A 35 -2.92 11.69 -1.15
C ASN A 35 -3.23 12.20 0.27
N ARG A 36 -4.16 13.15 0.40
CA ARG A 36 -4.67 13.68 1.66
C ARG A 36 -5.59 12.69 2.39
N ASP A 37 -6.05 11.65 1.70
CA ASP A 37 -6.93 10.63 2.29
C ASP A 37 -6.15 9.58 3.08
N ILE A 38 -4.82 9.54 2.95
CA ILE A 38 -3.95 8.69 3.77
C ILE A 38 -3.77 9.39 5.12
N LYS A 39 -4.29 8.79 6.19
CA LYS A 39 -4.16 9.29 7.55
C LYS A 39 -3.22 8.40 8.34
N PHE A 40 -2.42 9.07 9.16
CA PHE A 40 -1.50 8.46 10.09
C PHE A 40 -1.81 8.97 11.49
N THR A 41 -2.02 8.05 12.42
CA THR A 41 -2.26 8.35 13.84
C THR A 41 -1.35 7.47 14.67
N THR A 42 -0.74 8.05 15.69
CA THR A 42 0.12 7.33 16.64
C THR A 42 -0.37 7.59 18.05
N LEU A 43 -0.37 6.54 18.86
CA LEU A 43 -0.61 6.62 20.29
C LEU A 43 0.66 6.14 21.00
N ILE A 44 1.28 7.04 21.76
CA ILE A 44 2.49 6.72 22.53
C ILE A 44 2.06 5.88 23.74
N ASN A 45 2.65 4.69 23.87
CA ASN A 45 2.34 3.78 24.98
C ASN A 45 3.33 4.00 26.14
N ASN A 46 4.62 4.09 25.84
CA ASN A 46 5.70 4.38 26.77
C ASN A 46 6.93 4.93 26.02
N ASP A 47 8.07 5.07 26.72
CA ASP A 47 9.32 5.64 26.17
C ASP A 47 9.88 4.84 24.98
N ASP A 48 9.55 3.55 24.88
CA ASP A 48 10.10 2.63 23.89
C ASP A 48 9.07 2.15 22.85
N THR A 49 7.78 2.43 23.03
CA THR A 49 6.72 1.83 22.21
C THR A 49 5.55 2.76 21.90
N ALA A 50 4.98 2.57 20.71
CA ALA A 50 3.78 3.25 20.27
C ALA A 50 2.85 2.33 19.46
N ASP A 51 1.55 2.58 19.54
CA ASP A 51 0.57 2.02 18.62
C ASP A 51 0.46 2.92 17.39
N ILE A 52 0.41 2.30 16.22
CA ILE A 52 0.43 3.00 14.93
C ILE A 52 -0.81 2.59 14.11
N LEU A 53 -1.55 3.59 13.65
CA LEU A 53 -2.74 3.42 12.82
C LEU A 53 -2.58 4.16 11.50
N PHE A 54 -2.68 3.41 10.41
CA PHE A 54 -2.82 3.93 9.06
C PHE A 54 -4.23 3.69 8.54
N GLU A 55 -4.88 4.76 8.10
CA GLU A 55 -6.18 4.72 7.44
C GLU A 55 -6.03 5.20 6.00
N MET A 56 -6.57 4.45 5.05
CA MET A 56 -6.48 4.79 3.64
C MET A 56 -7.62 4.12 2.85
N PRO A 57 -8.21 4.81 1.86
CA PRO A 57 -9.29 4.24 1.05
C PRO A 57 -8.73 3.35 -0.06
N LEU A 58 -8.51 2.07 0.27
CA LEU A 58 -8.10 1.05 -0.70
C LEU A 58 -9.24 0.67 -1.65
N ARG A 59 -8.88 0.29 -2.87
CA ARG A 59 -9.82 -0.22 -3.86
C ARG A 59 -9.44 -1.65 -4.25
N GLU A 60 -10.42 -2.36 -4.79
CA GLU A 60 -10.23 -3.67 -5.37
C GLU A 60 -11.00 -3.76 -6.68
N ARG A 61 -10.36 -4.30 -7.71
CA ARG A 61 -10.97 -4.43 -9.03
C ARG A 61 -11.70 -5.76 -9.13
N VAL A 62 -13.03 -5.70 -9.26
CA VAL A 62 -13.87 -6.89 -9.40
C VAL A 62 -14.59 -6.86 -10.74
N LYS A 63 -14.50 -7.94 -11.50
CA LYS A 63 -15.27 -8.19 -12.71
C LYS A 63 -16.45 -9.08 -12.38
N VAL A 64 -17.65 -8.65 -12.74
CA VAL A 64 -18.87 -9.44 -12.57
C VAL A 64 -19.30 -9.96 -13.93
N SER A 65 -19.49 -11.28 -14.03
CA SER A 65 -19.99 -11.96 -15.23
C SER A 65 -21.10 -12.93 -14.87
N LEU A 66 -22.06 -13.16 -15.77
CA LEU A 66 -23.05 -14.22 -15.63
C LEU A 66 -22.43 -15.54 -16.13
N ASP A 67 -22.66 -16.64 -15.40
CA ASP A 67 -22.35 -17.98 -15.88
C ASP A 67 -23.43 -18.51 -16.86
N GLU A 68 -23.28 -19.77 -17.29
CA GLU A 68 -24.19 -20.43 -18.25
C GLU A 68 -25.62 -20.56 -17.70
N ASP A 69 -25.80 -20.56 -16.37
CA ASP A 69 -27.08 -20.66 -15.68
C ASP A 69 -27.66 -19.28 -15.31
N GLY A 70 -26.99 -18.18 -15.71
CA GLY A 70 -27.40 -16.81 -15.42
C GLY A 70 -27.10 -16.35 -14.00
N ILE A 71 -26.21 -17.04 -13.27
CA ILE A 71 -25.80 -16.68 -11.92
C ILE A 71 -24.63 -15.68 -11.98
N PRO A 72 -24.68 -14.56 -11.24
CA PRO A 72 -23.58 -13.62 -11.19
C PRO A 72 -22.38 -14.20 -10.44
N ARG A 73 -21.23 -14.24 -11.11
CA ARG A 73 -19.93 -14.64 -10.57
C ARG A 73 -18.98 -13.45 -10.56
N ALA A 74 -18.33 -13.24 -9.42
CA ALA A 74 -17.30 -12.23 -9.24
C ALA A 74 -15.90 -12.83 -9.44
N GLU A 75 -15.06 -12.12 -10.21
CA GLU A 75 -13.65 -12.42 -10.44
C GLU A 75 -12.82 -11.22 -9.97
N HIS A 76 -11.91 -11.46 -9.02
CA HIS A 76 -11.01 -10.43 -8.49
C HIS A 76 -9.81 -10.28 -9.42
N LEU A 77 -9.67 -9.09 -10.01
CA LEU A 77 -8.61 -8.77 -10.96
C LEU A 77 -7.47 -8.03 -10.25
N PRO A 78 -6.21 -8.25 -10.65
CA PRO A 78 -5.10 -7.46 -10.14
C PRO A 78 -5.25 -5.99 -10.53
N GLU A 79 -4.68 -5.08 -9.76
CA GLU A 79 -4.71 -3.65 -10.06
C GLU A 79 -3.89 -3.33 -11.33
N PRO A 80 -4.31 -2.33 -12.14
CA PRO A 80 -3.57 -1.94 -13.32
C PRO A 80 -2.25 -1.28 -12.91
N ARG A 81 -1.13 -1.77 -13.45
CA ARG A 81 0.18 -1.20 -13.18
C ARG A 81 0.24 0.27 -13.65
N PRO A 82 0.87 1.17 -12.87
CA PRO A 82 1.08 2.54 -13.30
C PRO A 82 1.82 2.57 -14.66
N ARG A 83 1.36 3.42 -15.58
CA ARG A 83 1.94 3.57 -16.94
C ARG A 83 3.17 4.48 -16.99
N ILE A 84 3.65 4.93 -15.84
CA ILE A 84 4.81 5.83 -15.77
C ILE A 84 6.03 4.96 -16.11
N PRO A 85 6.76 5.22 -17.21
CA PRO A 85 8.04 4.55 -17.42
C PRO A 85 8.94 4.98 -16.28
N SER A 86 9.60 4.01 -15.65
CA SER A 86 10.64 4.23 -14.66
C SER A 86 11.79 4.99 -15.32
N ALA A 87 11.65 6.32 -15.40
CA ALA A 87 12.76 7.20 -15.73
C ALA A 87 13.66 7.25 -14.49
N ASP A 88 14.96 7.22 -14.72
CA ASP A 88 16.00 7.25 -13.68
C ASP A 88 15.62 8.22 -12.53
N GLY A 89 15.22 7.66 -11.39
CA GLY A 89 14.64 8.39 -10.25
C GLY A 89 13.26 7.90 -9.76
N ASP A 90 12.72 6.82 -10.34
CA ASP A 90 11.46 6.19 -9.90
C ASP A 90 11.64 5.42 -8.57
N TRP A 91 10.55 5.13 -7.86
CA TRP A 91 10.55 4.36 -6.60
C TRP A 91 11.29 3.01 -6.70
N SER A 92 11.52 2.50 -7.91
CA SER A 92 12.42 1.35 -8.12
C SER A 92 13.82 1.57 -7.55
N THR A 93 14.38 2.79 -7.54
CA THR A 93 15.71 3.06 -6.94
C THR A 93 15.71 2.93 -5.42
N VAL A 94 14.56 3.10 -4.76
CA VAL A 94 14.40 2.92 -3.31
C VAL A 94 14.33 1.43 -2.96
N PHE A 95 13.84 0.59 -3.87
CA PHE A 95 13.58 -0.84 -3.62
C PHE A 95 14.53 -1.81 -4.35
N ASP A 96 15.25 -1.40 -5.39
CA ASP A 96 16.27 -2.22 -6.07
C ASP A 96 17.53 -2.41 -5.22
N ASP A 97 17.82 -1.47 -4.30
CA ASP A 97 18.94 -1.59 -3.35
C ASP A 97 18.56 -2.39 -2.09
N ALA A 98 17.26 -2.67 -1.90
CA ALA A 98 16.76 -3.60 -0.89
C ALA A 98 16.68 -5.00 -1.49
N THR A 99 17.83 -5.63 -1.77
CA THR A 99 17.88 -7.08 -1.96
C THR A 99 17.41 -7.74 -0.67
N TRP A 100 16.14 -8.15 -0.66
CA TRP A 100 15.57 -9.03 0.36
C TRP A 100 16.19 -10.43 0.20
N GLU A 101 17.47 -10.58 0.58
CA GLU A 101 17.97 -11.90 0.95
C GLU A 101 17.31 -12.25 2.28
N ALA A 102 16.27 -13.09 2.20
CA ALA A 102 15.72 -13.75 3.36
C ALA A 102 16.85 -14.57 4.01
N ALA A 103 17.36 -14.07 5.15
CA ALA A 103 18.24 -14.81 6.05
C ALA A 103 17.44 -15.75 6.95
#